data_AF-A0A1L8E624-F1
#
_entry.id   AF-A0A1L8E624-F1
#
_cell.length_a   1.000
_cell.length_b   1.000
_cell.length_c   1.000
_cell.angle_alpha   90.00
_cell.angle_beta   90.00
_cell.angle_gamma   90.00
#
_symmetry.space_group_name_H-M   'P 1'
#
loop_
_entity.id
_entity.type
_entity.pdbx_description
1 polymer ?
#
loop_
_entity_poly.entity_id
_entity_poly.type
_entity_poly.pdbx_seq_one_letter_code
_entity_poly.pdbx_strand_id
1 'polypeptide(L)'
;VAQLYTKGEFRGLAPFIVQVRDEETHMPMPGIDIGEIGSKLSMKSVNQGYLGFKNVRIPLNHMLMKNQQVLPDGTYVPPKASVLTYGTMMFVRVALIRDAAMALAKASTIACRYSAVRRQSPIDPKEPEPQIMEHTTQQLKVFPIIAKAIVFKANGENIWNMYNNISDEIEKGALDRLPEMHALSCCLKAICSSDSAAGIEVCRLSCGGHGFMDCSNFPTLYGMATAVCTYEGENTVMLLQTARYLVKVYGQALQGTKLVPTVAYINDAVKNKEFRSFDGSLESIVKAFQFVAANKVRIAYERMEERRKQGHGPEVCANMCGIELTQAADLHGRAFLASSALYELNNLSSQVSKALGDVLKVVLELYLVDACLNRLGDFLRFINLTDNDVSQLELRLQSCLKRLRPNAVAMVDAFGIHDRILDSALGVYDGNVYEKIFEEAKKSPLNQEPVNQSFHKYLKPFMRANL
;
A
#
# COMPACT_ATOMS: atom_id res chain seq x y z
N VAL A 1 17.96 -18.10 -5.00
CA VAL A 1 18.98 -17.44 -4.15
C VAL A 1 19.44 -18.46 -3.11
N ALA A 2 20.74 -18.60 -2.87
CA ALA A 2 21.29 -19.56 -1.91
C ALA A 2 22.49 -18.97 -1.15
N GLN A 3 22.88 -19.59 -0.04
CA GLN A 3 24.12 -19.26 0.67
C GLN A 3 25.32 -19.67 -0.19
N LEU A 4 26.19 -18.71 -0.51
CA LEU A 4 27.42 -18.95 -1.25
C LEU A 4 28.52 -19.41 -0.30
N TYR A 5 29.02 -20.63 -0.51
CA TYR A 5 30.24 -21.13 0.13
C TYR A 5 31.32 -21.34 -0.93
N THR A 6 32.52 -20.82 -0.68
CA THR A 6 33.71 -21.12 -1.50
C THR A 6 34.93 -21.27 -0.62
N LYS A 7 35.78 -22.27 -0.92
CA LYS A 7 36.92 -22.66 -0.07
C LYS A 7 36.53 -22.88 1.40
N GLY A 8 35.32 -23.40 1.65
CA GLY A 8 34.79 -23.64 2.99
C GLY A 8 34.23 -22.40 3.72
N GLU A 9 34.31 -21.21 3.14
CA GLU A 9 33.89 -19.96 3.77
C GLU A 9 32.55 -19.45 3.22
N PHE A 10 31.70 -18.99 4.13
CA PHE A 10 30.44 -18.32 3.80
C PHE A 10 30.70 -16.90 3.25
N ARG A 11 30.07 -16.58 2.11
CA ARG A 11 30.24 -15.29 1.40
C ARG A 11 28.96 -14.46 1.30
N GLY A 12 27.88 -14.88 1.96
CA GLY A 12 26.58 -14.23 1.85
C GLY A 12 25.63 -14.97 0.91
N LEU A 13 24.58 -14.27 0.47
CA LEU A 13 23.59 -14.80 -0.45
C LEU A 13 23.94 -14.45 -1.90
N ALA A 14 23.76 -15.42 -2.80
CA ALA A 14 23.95 -15.22 -4.23
C ALA A 14 22.78 -15.78 -5.06
N PRO A 15 22.39 -15.13 -6.17
CA PRO A 15 21.47 -15.67 -7.14
C PRO A 15 22.17 -16.60 -8.15
N PHE A 16 21.48 -17.67 -8.53
CA PHE A 16 21.96 -18.69 -9.46
C PHE A 16 20.85 -19.06 -10.45
N ILE A 17 21.23 -19.34 -11.69
CA ILE A 17 20.35 -19.91 -12.71
C ILE A 17 20.39 -21.44 -12.57
N VAL A 18 19.24 -22.06 -12.33
CA VAL A 18 19.11 -23.50 -12.20
C VAL A 18 18.01 -23.97 -13.14
N GLN A 19 18.31 -24.92 -14.02
CA GLN A 19 17.29 -25.60 -14.82
C GLN A 19 16.51 -26.54 -13.90
N VAL A 20 15.21 -26.32 -13.76
CA VAL A 20 14.37 -27.09 -12.83
C VAL A 20 13.58 -28.23 -13.48
N ARG A 21 13.36 -28.14 -14.80
CA ARG A 21 12.63 -29.11 -15.60
C ARG A 21 13.35 -29.37 -16.91
N ASP A 22 13.17 -30.57 -17.41
CA ASP A 22 13.59 -30.99 -18.73
C ASP A 22 12.81 -30.21 -19.81
N GLU A 23 13.49 -29.80 -20.88
CA GLU A 23 12.90 -28.92 -21.90
C GLU A 23 11.95 -29.66 -22.86
N GLU A 24 12.10 -30.97 -23.01
CA GLU A 24 11.28 -31.79 -23.91
C GLU A 24 10.07 -32.39 -23.20
N THR A 25 10.31 -32.96 -22.01
CA THR A 25 9.32 -33.75 -21.25
C THR A 25 8.66 -32.97 -20.13
N HIS A 26 9.23 -31.82 -19.74
CA HIS A 26 8.80 -31.03 -18.59
C HIS A 26 8.92 -31.75 -17.23
N MET A 27 9.51 -32.94 -17.20
CA MET A 27 9.78 -33.68 -15.97
C MET A 27 10.81 -32.93 -15.10
N PRO A 28 10.72 -32.96 -13.76
CA PRO A 28 11.76 -32.39 -12.90
C PRO A 28 13.14 -32.98 -13.21
N MET A 29 14.19 -32.13 -13.22
CA MET A 29 15.56 -32.61 -13.42
C MET A 29 16.00 -33.52 -12.25
N PRO A 30 17.01 -34.41 -12.44
CA PRO A 30 17.52 -35.25 -11.36
C PRO A 30 17.93 -34.46 -10.11
N GLY A 31 17.44 -34.89 -8.95
CA GLY A 31 17.71 -34.22 -7.67
C GLY A 31 16.84 -32.99 -7.40
N ILE A 32 15.84 -32.71 -8.23
CA ILE A 32 14.88 -31.61 -8.03
C ILE A 32 13.53 -32.16 -7.57
N ASP A 33 13.03 -31.60 -6.48
CA ASP A 33 11.67 -31.83 -5.99
C ASP A 33 10.87 -30.52 -6.16
N ILE A 34 9.75 -30.56 -6.86
CA ILE A 34 9.01 -29.35 -7.26
C ILE A 34 7.51 -29.64 -7.39
N GLY A 35 6.69 -28.76 -6.83
CA GLY A 35 5.23 -28.89 -6.87
C GLY A 35 4.53 -27.61 -6.43
N GLU A 36 3.19 -27.65 -6.32
CA GLU A 36 2.33 -26.51 -5.96
C GLU A 36 2.04 -26.48 -4.45
N ILE A 37 1.92 -25.28 -3.85
CA ILE A 37 1.81 -25.10 -2.39
C ILE A 37 0.39 -25.20 -1.82
N GLY A 38 -0.62 -25.30 -2.66
CA GLY A 38 -2.02 -25.42 -2.31
C GLY A 38 -2.85 -24.15 -2.47
N SER A 39 -4.06 -24.21 -1.92
CA SER A 39 -5.03 -23.12 -1.97
C SER A 39 -4.55 -21.89 -1.19
N LYS A 40 -4.86 -20.72 -1.73
CA LYS A 40 -4.44 -19.40 -1.23
C LYS A 40 -5.66 -18.51 -1.06
N LEU A 41 -5.53 -17.47 -0.25
CA LEU A 41 -6.60 -16.47 -0.05
C LEU A 41 -7.06 -15.83 -1.37
N SER A 42 -6.12 -15.55 -2.27
CA SER A 42 -6.35 -15.08 -3.64
C SER A 42 -5.21 -15.57 -4.54
N MET A 43 -5.09 -15.02 -5.75
CA MET A 43 -4.09 -15.44 -6.76
C MET A 43 -4.20 -16.94 -7.10
N LYS A 44 -5.45 -17.45 -7.18
CA LYS A 44 -5.74 -18.87 -7.42
C LYS A 44 -5.22 -19.38 -8.76
N SER A 45 -5.04 -18.50 -9.74
CA SER A 45 -4.47 -18.81 -11.06
C SER A 45 -2.94 -18.83 -11.08
N VAL A 46 -2.27 -18.41 -10.00
CA VAL A 46 -0.81 -18.39 -9.92
C VAL A 46 -0.31 -19.68 -9.28
N ASN A 47 0.48 -20.44 -10.03
CA ASN A 47 1.08 -21.72 -9.60
C ASN A 47 2.29 -21.47 -8.68
N GLN A 48 2.05 -20.88 -7.51
CA GLN A 48 3.08 -20.74 -6.48
C GLN A 48 3.53 -22.13 -6.04
N GLY A 49 4.85 -22.36 -6.07
CA GLY A 49 5.41 -23.68 -5.87
C GLY A 49 6.41 -23.78 -4.74
N TYR A 50 6.69 -25.01 -4.33
CA TYR A 50 7.85 -25.36 -3.51
C TYR A 50 8.97 -25.89 -4.41
N LEU A 51 10.21 -25.81 -3.91
CA LEU A 51 11.40 -26.30 -4.62
C LEU A 51 12.43 -26.84 -3.63
N GLY A 52 12.82 -28.10 -3.83
CA GLY A 52 13.87 -28.80 -3.10
C GLY A 52 15.01 -29.22 -4.04
N PHE A 53 16.25 -29.11 -3.55
CA PHE A 53 17.44 -29.52 -4.28
C PHE A 53 18.22 -30.57 -3.49
N LYS A 54 18.56 -31.69 -4.13
CA LYS A 54 19.40 -32.74 -3.59
C LYS A 54 20.67 -32.89 -4.43
N ASN A 55 21.75 -32.24 -3.98
CA ASN A 55 23.08 -32.28 -4.63
C ASN A 55 23.07 -31.89 -6.12
N VAL A 56 22.20 -30.95 -6.51
CA VAL A 56 22.12 -30.44 -7.89
C VAL A 56 23.39 -29.68 -8.24
N ARG A 57 23.97 -30.00 -9.40
CA ARG A 57 25.19 -29.36 -9.91
C ARG A 57 24.83 -28.44 -11.07
N ILE A 58 25.37 -27.23 -11.05
CA ILE A 58 25.25 -26.25 -12.13
C ILE A 58 26.66 -25.74 -12.50
N PRO A 59 26.86 -25.30 -13.75
CA PRO A 59 28.09 -24.62 -14.16
C PRO A 59 28.37 -23.34 -13.34
N LEU A 60 29.65 -22.99 -13.17
CA LEU A 60 30.07 -21.81 -12.41
C LEU A 60 29.45 -20.50 -12.96
N ASN A 61 29.38 -20.37 -14.28
CA ASN A 61 28.82 -19.21 -14.97
C ASN A 61 27.29 -19.08 -14.84
N HIS A 62 26.61 -20.01 -14.16
CA HIS A 62 25.20 -19.85 -13.79
C HIS A 62 24.99 -18.97 -12.55
N MET A 63 26.05 -18.62 -11.80
CA MET A 63 25.99 -17.57 -10.80
C MET A 63 25.86 -16.20 -11.48
N LEU A 64 24.95 -15.33 -11.02
CA LEU A 64 24.86 -13.97 -11.60
C LEU A 64 25.98 -13.07 -11.05
N MET A 65 27.04 -12.90 -11.83
CA MET A 65 28.30 -12.32 -11.37
C MET A 65 28.49 -10.81 -11.60
N LYS A 66 27.42 -10.03 -11.88
CA LYS A 66 27.55 -8.57 -12.14
C LYS A 66 28.20 -7.82 -10.98
N ASN A 67 27.77 -8.12 -9.75
CA ASN A 67 28.21 -7.40 -8.54
C ASN A 67 29.18 -8.20 -7.68
N GLN A 68 29.10 -9.53 -7.63
CA GLN A 68 29.98 -10.40 -6.83
C GLN A 68 30.42 -11.57 -7.69
N GLN A 69 31.65 -12.05 -7.58
CA GLN A 69 32.19 -13.08 -8.49
C GLN A 69 32.87 -14.21 -7.71
N VAL A 70 32.88 -15.38 -8.34
CA VAL A 70 33.74 -16.50 -7.94
C VAL A 70 34.55 -16.91 -9.16
N LEU A 71 35.87 -16.83 -9.05
CA LEU A 71 36.80 -17.22 -10.11
C LEU A 71 36.91 -18.75 -10.20
N PRO A 72 37.42 -19.33 -11.30
CA PRO A 72 37.54 -20.78 -11.47
C PRO A 72 38.33 -21.51 -10.38
N ASP A 73 39.25 -20.81 -9.71
CA ASP A 73 40.05 -21.33 -8.59
C ASP A 73 39.33 -21.23 -7.22
N GLY A 74 38.07 -20.77 -7.22
CA GLY A 74 37.26 -20.53 -6.03
C GLY A 74 37.53 -19.19 -5.33
N THR A 75 38.37 -18.32 -5.88
CA THR A 75 38.63 -17.00 -5.30
C THR A 75 37.39 -16.11 -5.39
N TYR A 76 36.97 -15.54 -4.25
CA TYR A 76 35.80 -14.68 -4.15
C TYR A 76 36.16 -13.21 -4.39
N VAL A 77 35.40 -12.54 -5.25
CA VAL A 77 35.51 -11.10 -5.49
C VAL A 77 34.25 -10.42 -4.93
N PRO A 78 34.34 -9.64 -3.85
CA PRO A 78 33.19 -9.00 -3.21
C PRO A 78 32.63 -7.85 -4.06
N PRO A 79 31.37 -7.44 -3.81
CA PRO A 79 30.79 -6.28 -4.48
C PRO A 79 31.42 -4.96 -4.05
N LYS A 80 31.50 -4.02 -5.00
CA LYS A 80 31.97 -2.64 -4.74
C LYS A 80 31.11 -1.92 -3.69
N ALA A 81 29.81 -2.20 -3.65
CA ALA A 81 28.90 -1.73 -2.62
C ALA A 81 27.83 -2.80 -2.34
N SER A 82 27.62 -3.12 -1.06
CA SER A 82 26.65 -4.13 -0.62
C SER A 82 25.19 -3.77 -0.93
N VAL A 83 24.91 -2.50 -1.23
CA VAL A 83 23.55 -1.97 -1.44
C VAL A 83 23.09 -2.10 -2.91
N LEU A 84 24.00 -2.39 -3.84
CA LEU A 84 23.67 -2.56 -5.27
C LEU A 84 22.75 -3.77 -5.54
N THR A 85 22.61 -4.68 -4.58
CA THR A 85 21.66 -5.81 -4.67
C THR A 85 20.21 -5.42 -4.36
N TYR A 86 19.93 -4.21 -3.85
CA TYR A 86 18.55 -3.77 -3.56
C TYR A 86 17.84 -3.12 -4.76
N GLY A 87 18.54 -2.83 -5.87
CA GLY A 87 18.00 -2.10 -7.02
C GLY A 87 16.69 -2.69 -7.57
N THR A 88 16.64 -4.01 -7.73
CA THR A 88 15.45 -4.73 -8.23
C THR A 88 14.31 -4.78 -7.21
N MET A 89 14.60 -4.91 -5.90
CA MET A 89 13.56 -4.89 -4.87
C MET A 89 12.91 -3.50 -4.75
N MET A 90 13.71 -2.43 -4.86
CA MET A 90 13.18 -1.06 -4.85
C MET A 90 12.25 -0.81 -6.03
N PHE A 91 12.61 -1.28 -7.23
CA PHE A 91 11.75 -1.19 -8.43
C PHE A 91 10.36 -1.75 -8.15
N VAL A 92 10.29 -2.99 -7.65
CA VAL A 92 9.01 -3.65 -7.38
C VAL A 92 8.23 -2.89 -6.31
N ARG A 93 8.88 -2.46 -5.21
CA ARG A 93 8.22 -1.68 -4.15
C ARG A 93 7.61 -0.37 -4.65
N VAL A 94 8.31 0.33 -5.53
CA VAL A 94 7.80 1.58 -6.13
C VAL A 94 6.65 1.28 -7.09
N ALA A 95 6.72 0.21 -7.89
CA ALA A 95 5.61 -0.23 -8.75
C ALA A 95 4.34 -0.55 -7.93
N LEU A 96 4.50 -1.20 -6.76
CA LEU A 96 3.38 -1.58 -5.91
C LEU A 96 2.58 -0.40 -5.36
N ILE A 97 3.14 0.80 -5.31
CA ILE A 97 2.41 2.02 -4.93
C ILE A 97 1.37 2.38 -6.00
N ARG A 98 1.72 2.23 -7.28
CA ARG A 98 0.78 2.40 -8.39
C ARG A 98 -0.28 1.30 -8.41
N ASP A 99 0.12 0.07 -8.12
CA ASP A 99 -0.84 -1.05 -8.02
C ASP A 99 -1.84 -0.83 -6.88
N ALA A 100 -1.38 -0.33 -5.73
CA ALA A 100 -2.24 0.03 -4.61
C ALA A 100 -3.25 1.13 -4.99
N ALA A 101 -2.82 2.13 -5.77
CA ALA A 101 -3.69 3.17 -6.30
C ALA A 101 -4.76 2.60 -7.25
N MET A 102 -4.38 1.70 -8.16
CA MET A 102 -5.29 1.05 -9.10
C MET A 102 -6.30 0.13 -8.37
N ALA A 103 -5.86 -0.59 -7.34
CA ALA A 103 -6.74 -1.43 -6.53
C ALA A 103 -7.81 -0.59 -5.79
N LEU A 104 -7.41 0.56 -5.23
CA LEU A 104 -8.35 1.52 -4.65
C LEU A 104 -9.27 2.14 -5.70
N ALA A 105 -8.77 2.45 -6.89
CA ALA A 105 -9.57 2.98 -7.99
C ALA A 105 -10.67 1.99 -8.39
N LYS A 106 -10.33 0.70 -8.56
CA LYS A 106 -11.31 -0.37 -8.85
C LYS A 106 -12.35 -0.49 -7.75
N ALA A 107 -11.92 -0.63 -6.50
CA ALA A 107 -12.83 -0.82 -5.36
C ALA A 107 -13.76 0.38 -5.14
N SER A 108 -13.23 1.60 -5.23
CA SER A 108 -14.04 2.82 -5.10
C SER A 108 -14.96 3.04 -6.29
N THR A 109 -14.58 2.63 -7.51
CA THR A 109 -15.49 2.63 -8.68
C THR A 109 -16.70 1.75 -8.43
N ILE A 110 -16.48 0.51 -7.98
CA ILE A 110 -17.56 -0.44 -7.67
C ILE A 110 -18.48 0.14 -6.60
N ALA A 111 -17.91 0.57 -5.47
CA ALA A 111 -18.70 1.11 -4.36
C ALA A 111 -19.44 2.40 -4.73
N CYS A 112 -18.81 3.28 -5.52
CA CYS A 112 -19.40 4.55 -5.91
C CYS A 112 -20.57 4.37 -6.88
N ARG A 113 -20.38 3.59 -7.96
CA ARG A 113 -21.44 3.29 -8.93
C ARG A 113 -22.61 2.56 -8.25
N TYR A 114 -22.31 1.53 -7.45
CA TYR A 114 -23.35 0.82 -6.69
C TYR A 114 -24.12 1.75 -5.74
N SER A 115 -23.43 2.69 -5.07
CA SER A 115 -24.07 3.64 -4.15
C SER A 115 -24.99 4.64 -4.86
N ALA A 116 -24.74 4.92 -6.14
CA ALA A 116 -25.61 5.75 -6.97
C ALA A 116 -26.83 4.98 -7.50
N VAL A 117 -26.80 3.65 -7.56
CA VAL A 117 -27.94 2.83 -8.01
C VAL A 117 -28.79 2.35 -6.84
N ARG A 118 -28.14 1.90 -5.76
CA ARG A 118 -28.82 1.32 -4.60
C ARG A 118 -29.60 2.39 -3.86
N ARG A 119 -30.88 2.12 -3.61
CA ARG A 119 -31.75 2.90 -2.73
C ARG A 119 -32.03 2.11 -1.47
N GLN A 120 -31.92 2.75 -0.30
CA GLN A 120 -32.23 2.12 0.98
C GLN A 120 -32.40 3.17 2.08
N SER A 121 -33.39 2.96 2.93
CA SER A 121 -33.65 3.69 4.18
C SER A 121 -33.95 5.18 3.96
N PRO A 122 -35.21 5.62 4.11
CA PRO A 122 -35.57 7.02 3.89
C PRO A 122 -34.85 7.95 4.89
N ILE A 123 -34.41 9.12 4.41
CA ILE A 123 -33.86 10.19 5.27
C ILE A 123 -35.02 11.01 5.83
N ASP A 124 -35.89 11.51 4.96
CA ASP A 124 -37.20 12.04 5.34
C ASP A 124 -38.23 10.91 5.21
N PRO A 125 -38.95 10.53 6.28
CA PRO A 125 -39.99 9.50 6.23
C PRO A 125 -41.11 9.76 5.21
N LYS A 126 -41.23 10.98 4.67
CA LYS A 126 -42.23 11.37 3.67
C LYS A 126 -41.75 11.24 2.23
N GLU A 127 -40.46 11.03 2.01
CA GLU A 127 -39.83 10.94 0.68
C GLU A 127 -39.52 9.48 0.34
N PRO A 128 -39.45 9.11 -0.96
CA PRO A 128 -39.02 7.78 -1.37
C PRO A 128 -37.57 7.50 -0.95
N GLU A 129 -37.21 6.22 -0.89
CA GLU A 129 -35.86 5.81 -0.49
C GLU A 129 -34.81 6.50 -1.41
N PRO A 130 -33.90 7.30 -0.83
CA PRO A 130 -32.87 7.98 -1.60
C PRO A 130 -31.81 6.98 -2.06
N GLN A 131 -30.98 7.39 -3.02
CA GLN A 131 -29.73 6.68 -3.30
C GLN A 131 -28.93 6.61 -2.01
N ILE A 132 -28.28 5.47 -1.71
CA ILE A 132 -27.51 5.37 -0.46
C ILE A 132 -26.34 6.35 -0.43
N MET A 133 -25.90 6.85 -1.59
CA MET A 133 -24.95 7.95 -1.73
C MET A 133 -25.41 9.27 -1.08
N GLU A 134 -26.70 9.47 -0.84
CA GLU A 134 -27.21 10.67 -0.15
C GLU A 134 -26.88 10.66 1.35
N HIS A 135 -26.64 9.50 1.95
CA HIS A 135 -26.27 9.41 3.36
C HIS A 135 -24.84 9.89 3.56
N THR A 136 -24.63 10.90 4.41
CA THR A 136 -23.30 11.44 4.74
C THR A 136 -22.32 10.36 5.21
N THR A 137 -22.82 9.34 5.91
CA THR A 137 -22.01 8.19 6.35
C THR A 137 -21.52 7.33 5.19
N GLN A 138 -22.29 7.21 4.10
CA GLN A 138 -21.84 6.52 2.89
C GLN A 138 -20.80 7.35 2.13
N GLN A 139 -21.01 8.67 2.05
CA GLN A 139 -20.04 9.61 1.47
C GLN A 139 -18.71 9.56 2.21
N LEU A 140 -18.73 9.57 3.56
CA LEU A 140 -17.55 9.46 4.41
C LEU A 140 -16.80 8.13 4.21
N LYS A 141 -17.49 7.05 3.86
CA LYS A 141 -16.83 5.77 3.53
C LYS A 141 -16.20 5.76 2.15
N VAL A 142 -16.89 6.28 1.13
CA VAL A 142 -16.49 6.09 -0.27
C VAL A 142 -15.57 7.21 -0.78
N PHE A 143 -15.87 8.47 -0.47
CA PHE A 143 -15.15 9.61 -1.07
C PHE A 143 -13.69 9.74 -0.62
N PRO A 144 -13.33 9.50 0.66
CA PRO A 144 -11.93 9.45 1.05
C PRO A 144 -11.14 8.38 0.31
N ILE A 145 -11.76 7.26 -0.05
CA ILE A 145 -11.10 6.20 -0.82
C ILE A 145 -10.87 6.62 -2.28
N ILE A 146 -11.82 7.32 -2.91
CA ILE A 146 -11.63 7.93 -4.24
C ILE A 146 -10.47 8.94 -4.18
N ALA A 147 -10.47 9.83 -3.18
CA ALA A 147 -9.41 10.81 -3.00
C ALA A 147 -8.04 10.14 -2.81
N LYS A 148 -7.98 9.09 -1.99
CA LYS A 148 -6.76 8.30 -1.77
C LYS A 148 -6.27 7.62 -3.05
N ALA A 149 -7.17 7.07 -3.89
CA ALA A 149 -6.77 6.48 -5.17
C ALA A 149 -6.10 7.52 -6.10
N ILE A 150 -6.65 8.73 -6.18
CA ILE A 150 -6.08 9.84 -6.98
C ILE A 150 -4.74 10.28 -6.41
N VAL A 151 -4.65 10.47 -5.09
CA VAL A 151 -3.43 10.89 -4.41
C VAL A 151 -2.32 9.85 -4.52
N PHE A 152 -2.64 8.56 -4.31
CA PHE A 152 -1.67 7.48 -4.47
C PHE A 152 -1.20 7.34 -5.92
N LYS A 153 -2.06 7.59 -6.90
CA LYS A 153 -1.64 7.64 -8.31
C LYS A 153 -0.63 8.76 -8.55
N ALA A 154 -0.93 9.99 -8.13
CA ALA A 154 -0.01 11.12 -8.29
C ALA A 154 1.33 10.91 -7.56
N ASN A 155 1.28 10.42 -6.31
CA ASN A 155 2.46 10.08 -5.53
C ASN A 155 3.26 8.94 -6.16
N GLY A 156 2.58 7.91 -6.69
CA GLY A 156 3.15 6.78 -7.40
C GLY A 156 3.95 7.20 -8.64
N GLU A 157 3.46 8.21 -9.38
CA GLU A 157 4.20 8.80 -10.49
C GLU A 157 5.44 9.58 -10.02
N ASN A 158 5.31 10.40 -8.97
CA ASN A 158 6.43 11.15 -8.40
C ASN A 158 7.55 10.20 -7.94
N ILE A 159 7.22 9.20 -7.12
CA ILE A 159 8.21 8.27 -6.58
C ILE A 159 8.84 7.39 -7.67
N TRP A 160 8.10 7.07 -8.73
CA TRP A 160 8.66 6.37 -9.89
C TRP A 160 9.68 7.22 -10.64
N ASN A 161 9.38 8.50 -10.86
CA ASN A 161 10.32 9.42 -11.49
C ASN A 161 11.56 9.63 -10.61
N MET A 162 11.38 9.74 -9.30
CA MET A 162 12.48 9.78 -8.34
C MET A 162 13.35 8.53 -8.41
N TYR A 163 12.73 7.34 -8.48
CA TYR A 163 13.44 6.07 -8.62
C TYR A 163 14.26 5.99 -9.91
N ASN A 164 13.70 6.40 -11.05
CA ASN A 164 14.43 6.38 -12.33
C ASN A 164 15.65 7.30 -12.28
N ASN A 165 15.47 8.54 -11.79
CA ASN A 165 16.58 9.49 -11.65
C ASN A 165 17.70 8.95 -10.75
N ILE A 166 17.35 8.36 -9.60
CA ILE A 166 18.34 7.78 -8.67
C ILE A 166 18.99 6.53 -9.27
N SER A 167 18.25 5.73 -10.04
CA SER A 167 18.80 4.56 -10.73
C SER A 167 19.85 4.97 -11.76
N ASP A 168 19.60 6.02 -12.53
CA ASP A 168 20.58 6.59 -13.48
C ASP A 168 21.83 7.15 -12.77
N GLU A 169 21.66 7.75 -11.59
CA GLU A 169 22.77 8.20 -10.73
C GLU A 169 23.62 7.02 -10.25
N ILE A 170 22.99 5.91 -9.83
CA ILE A 170 23.65 4.69 -9.36
C ILE A 170 24.46 4.03 -10.49
N GLU A 171 23.93 3.99 -11.72
CA GLU A 171 24.66 3.46 -12.88
C GLU A 171 25.94 4.26 -13.16
N LYS A 172 25.94 5.56 -12.83
CA LYS A 172 27.11 6.45 -12.93
C LYS A 172 28.03 6.39 -11.69
N GLY A 173 27.70 5.58 -10.69
CA GLY A 173 28.49 5.37 -9.48
C GLY A 173 28.17 6.32 -8.31
N ALA A 174 27.13 7.16 -8.41
CA ALA A 174 26.69 8.02 -7.32
C ALA A 174 25.71 7.28 -6.39
N LEU A 175 26.11 7.03 -5.15
CA LEU A 175 25.37 6.16 -4.21
C LEU A 175 24.73 6.91 -3.03
N ASP A 176 24.87 8.23 -2.95
CA ASP A 176 24.50 9.01 -1.75
C ASP A 176 22.99 9.00 -1.45
N ARG A 177 22.15 8.94 -2.50
CA ARG A 177 20.68 8.96 -2.39
C ARG A 177 20.05 7.58 -2.34
N LEU A 178 20.85 6.52 -2.47
CA LEU A 178 20.36 5.14 -2.43
C LEU A 178 19.73 4.77 -1.05
N PRO A 179 20.30 5.14 0.10
CA PRO A 179 19.66 4.89 1.40
C PRO A 179 18.31 5.60 1.57
N GLU A 180 18.19 6.83 1.03
CA GLU A 180 16.94 7.60 1.01
C GLU A 180 15.86 6.88 0.19
N MET A 181 16.20 6.50 -1.03
CA MET A 181 15.28 5.79 -1.93
C MET A 181 14.82 4.45 -1.34
N HIS A 182 15.74 3.70 -0.73
CA HIS A 182 15.41 2.44 -0.06
C HIS A 182 14.44 2.68 1.08
N ALA A 183 14.75 3.58 2.01
CA ALA A 183 13.91 3.87 3.18
C ALA A 183 12.51 4.34 2.77
N LEU A 184 12.42 5.19 1.75
CA LEU A 184 11.14 5.70 1.25
C LEU A 184 10.32 4.60 0.54
N SER A 185 10.96 3.77 -0.29
CA SER A 185 10.28 2.63 -0.93
C SER A 185 9.70 1.65 0.09
N CYS A 186 10.40 1.43 1.22
CA CYS A 186 9.93 0.54 2.28
C CYS A 186 8.67 1.07 2.97
N CYS A 187 8.69 2.33 3.46
CA CYS A 187 7.54 2.85 4.20
C CYS A 187 6.34 3.10 3.28
N LEU A 188 6.54 3.59 2.05
CA LEU A 188 5.43 3.82 1.12
C LEU A 188 4.79 2.52 0.68
N LYS A 189 5.58 1.47 0.40
CA LYS A 189 5.03 0.13 0.15
C LYS A 189 4.18 -0.33 1.33
N ALA A 190 4.66 -0.17 2.56
CA ALA A 190 3.94 -0.62 3.76
C ALA A 190 2.64 0.17 4.00
N ILE A 191 2.68 1.49 3.85
CA ILE A 191 1.53 2.37 4.09
C ILE A 191 0.50 2.20 2.97
N CYS A 192 0.91 2.30 1.69
CA CYS A 192 -0.01 2.25 0.57
C CYS A 192 -0.69 0.87 0.44
N SER A 193 0.02 -0.23 0.72
CA SER A 193 -0.60 -1.57 0.73
C SER A 193 -1.61 -1.73 1.88
N SER A 194 -1.24 -1.32 3.10
CA SER A 194 -2.14 -1.38 4.27
C SER A 194 -3.40 -0.53 4.07
N ASP A 195 -3.22 0.72 3.64
CA ASP A 195 -4.32 1.65 3.38
C ASP A 195 -5.19 1.20 2.20
N SER A 196 -4.60 0.54 1.19
CA SER A 196 -5.34 -0.03 0.06
C SER A 196 -6.20 -1.21 0.49
N ALA A 197 -5.64 -2.18 1.23
CA ALA A 197 -6.39 -3.32 1.75
C ALA A 197 -7.54 -2.88 2.66
N ALA A 198 -7.31 -1.93 3.57
CA ALA A 198 -8.35 -1.35 4.43
C ALA A 198 -9.42 -0.60 3.61
N GLY A 199 -9.02 0.20 2.62
CA GLY A 199 -9.95 0.95 1.77
C GLY A 199 -10.83 0.05 0.90
N ILE A 200 -10.29 -1.06 0.39
CA ILE A 200 -11.07 -2.06 -0.35
C ILE A 200 -12.13 -2.69 0.55
N GLU A 201 -11.78 -3.03 1.79
CA GLU A 201 -12.74 -3.61 2.74
C GLU A 201 -13.84 -2.61 3.12
N VAL A 202 -13.50 -1.33 3.31
CA VAL A 202 -14.50 -0.27 3.49
C VAL A 202 -15.44 -0.20 2.28
N CYS A 203 -14.92 -0.23 1.06
CA CYS A 203 -15.73 -0.23 -0.17
C CYS A 203 -16.64 -1.47 -0.28
N ARG A 204 -16.13 -2.64 0.11
CA ARG A 204 -16.91 -3.89 0.17
C ARG A 204 -18.08 -3.77 1.13
N LEU A 205 -17.81 -3.32 2.36
CA LEU A 205 -18.82 -3.12 3.41
C LEU A 205 -19.84 -2.05 3.02
N SER A 206 -19.42 -1.02 2.28
CA SER A 206 -20.30 0.00 1.70
C SER A 206 -21.30 -0.55 0.68
N CYS A 207 -21.09 -1.74 0.13
CA CYS A 207 -22.02 -2.41 -0.79
C CYS A 207 -22.99 -3.37 -0.08
N GLY A 208 -22.98 -3.43 1.26
CA GLY A 208 -23.85 -4.28 2.06
C GLY A 208 -23.64 -5.78 1.76
N GLY A 209 -24.73 -6.57 1.85
CA GLY A 209 -24.67 -8.01 1.60
C GLY A 209 -24.20 -8.38 0.19
N HIS A 210 -24.54 -7.57 -0.82
CA HIS A 210 -24.10 -7.82 -2.20
C HIS A 210 -22.58 -7.69 -2.37
N GLY A 211 -21.92 -6.84 -1.57
CA GLY A 211 -20.46 -6.75 -1.56
C GLY A 211 -19.75 -8.03 -1.10
N PHE A 212 -20.46 -8.99 -0.49
CA PHE A 212 -19.90 -10.29 -0.11
C PHE A 212 -19.86 -11.30 -1.25
N MET A 213 -20.59 -11.07 -2.35
CA MET A 213 -20.66 -12.01 -3.48
C MET A 213 -19.38 -11.96 -4.31
N ASP A 214 -18.94 -13.10 -4.85
CA ASP A 214 -17.77 -13.16 -5.75
C ASP A 214 -17.96 -12.26 -7.00
N CYS A 215 -19.18 -12.15 -7.52
CA CYS A 215 -19.49 -11.28 -8.66
C CYS A 215 -19.37 -9.78 -8.35
N SER A 216 -19.14 -9.38 -7.09
CA SER A 216 -18.77 -8.01 -6.74
C SER A 216 -17.30 -7.70 -7.00
N ASN A 217 -16.47 -8.73 -7.20
CA ASN A 217 -15.00 -8.71 -7.30
C ASN A 217 -14.23 -8.26 -6.04
N PHE A 218 -14.91 -7.80 -4.98
CA PHE A 218 -14.21 -7.42 -3.75
C PHE A 218 -13.39 -8.55 -3.12
N PRO A 219 -13.83 -9.83 -3.08
CA PRO A 219 -13.01 -10.90 -2.53
C PRO A 219 -11.65 -11.05 -3.24
N THR A 220 -11.63 -10.98 -4.57
CA THR A 220 -10.41 -11.04 -5.38
C THR A 220 -9.53 -9.81 -5.13
N LEU A 221 -10.11 -8.60 -5.21
CA LEU A 221 -9.39 -7.34 -5.02
C LEU A 221 -8.75 -7.27 -3.62
N TYR A 222 -9.51 -7.60 -2.58
CA TYR A 222 -9.02 -7.61 -1.20
C TYR A 222 -7.90 -8.63 -1.01
N GLY A 223 -8.09 -9.85 -1.51
CA GLY A 223 -7.08 -10.90 -1.40
C GLY A 223 -5.80 -10.58 -2.16
N MET A 224 -5.86 -9.88 -3.29
CA MET A 224 -4.67 -9.38 -4.00
C MET A 224 -3.97 -8.27 -3.21
N ALA A 225 -4.72 -7.27 -2.72
CA ALA A 225 -4.15 -6.14 -1.99
C ALA A 225 -3.49 -6.56 -0.66
N THR A 226 -4.10 -7.48 0.08
CA THR A 226 -3.55 -7.97 1.36
C THR A 226 -2.30 -8.84 1.16
N ALA A 227 -2.18 -9.53 0.02
CA ALA A 227 -0.95 -10.24 -0.32
C ALA A 227 0.24 -9.28 -0.42
N VAL A 228 0.04 -8.08 -0.97
CA VAL A 228 1.07 -7.02 -1.05
C VAL A 228 1.61 -6.67 0.33
N CYS A 229 0.79 -6.71 1.38
CA CYS A 229 1.23 -6.42 2.76
C CYS A 229 2.30 -7.41 3.28
N THR A 230 2.46 -8.56 2.62
CA THR A 230 3.37 -9.64 3.03
C THR A 230 4.56 -9.81 2.09
N TYR A 231 4.33 -9.88 0.78
CA TYR A 231 5.41 -10.06 -0.19
C TYR A 231 6.19 -8.76 -0.41
N GLU A 232 7.39 -8.86 -1.00
CA GLU A 232 8.35 -7.76 -1.15
C GLU A 232 8.77 -7.10 0.18
N GLY A 233 8.55 -7.81 1.29
CA GLY A 233 8.90 -7.46 2.66
C GLY A 233 7.66 -7.20 3.51
N GLU A 234 7.48 -7.94 4.60
CA GLU A 234 6.36 -7.75 5.51
C GLU A 234 6.34 -6.31 6.04
N ASN A 235 5.14 -5.71 6.11
CA ASN A 235 4.97 -4.27 6.32
C ASN A 235 5.66 -3.75 7.60
N THR A 236 5.61 -4.47 8.71
CA THR A 236 6.30 -4.10 9.95
C THR A 236 7.82 -4.12 9.78
N VAL A 237 8.35 -5.16 9.12
CA VAL A 237 9.79 -5.24 8.78
C VAL A 237 10.21 -4.08 7.88
N MET A 238 9.38 -3.68 6.92
CA MET A 238 9.65 -2.53 6.05
C MET A 238 9.66 -1.21 6.82
N LEU A 239 8.71 -0.99 7.73
CA LEU A 239 8.71 0.17 8.61
C LEU A 239 9.98 0.20 9.49
N LEU A 240 10.43 -0.95 10.01
CA LEU A 240 11.68 -1.04 10.76
C LEU A 240 12.93 -0.75 9.91
N GLN A 241 12.93 -1.08 8.61
CA GLN A 241 14.00 -0.68 7.70
C GLN A 241 14.07 0.85 7.55
N THR A 242 12.93 1.50 7.33
CA THR A 242 12.85 2.96 7.29
C THR A 242 13.25 3.59 8.63
N ALA A 243 12.79 3.04 9.76
CA ALA A 243 13.08 3.59 11.08
C ALA A 243 14.58 3.62 11.41
N ARG A 244 15.33 2.57 11.03
CA ARG A 244 16.80 2.55 11.19
C ARG A 244 17.48 3.69 10.42
N TYR A 245 17.01 3.98 9.21
CA TYR A 245 17.47 5.13 8.43
C TYR A 245 17.14 6.45 9.13
N LEU A 246 15.90 6.61 9.62
CA LEU A 246 15.44 7.83 10.30
C LEU A 246 16.22 8.12 11.59
N VAL A 247 16.50 7.12 12.43
CA VAL A 247 17.30 7.28 13.66
C VAL A 247 18.73 7.74 13.31
N LYS A 248 19.35 7.15 12.29
CA LYS A 248 20.68 7.57 11.82
C LYS A 248 20.66 9.02 11.35
N VAL A 249 19.69 9.38 10.51
CA VAL A 249 19.51 10.73 9.97
C VAL A 249 19.23 11.76 11.07
N TYR A 250 18.46 11.39 12.10
CA TYR A 250 18.22 12.26 13.25
C TYR A 250 19.51 12.56 14.01
N GLY A 251 20.35 11.55 14.25
CA GLY A 251 21.69 11.75 14.83
C GLY A 251 22.57 12.69 14.00
N GLN A 252 22.52 12.58 12.67
CA GLN A 252 23.22 13.50 11.77
C GLN A 252 22.67 14.93 11.84
N ALA A 253 21.35 15.10 11.97
CA ALA A 253 20.72 16.40 12.14
C ALA A 253 21.14 17.11 13.42
N LEU A 254 21.28 16.36 14.53
CA LEU A 254 21.81 16.89 15.80
C LEU A 254 23.25 17.42 15.67
N GLN A 255 24.03 16.85 14.75
CA GLN A 255 25.41 17.28 14.44
C GLN A 255 25.45 18.44 13.43
N GLY A 256 24.30 18.97 13.01
CA GLY A 256 24.24 20.07 12.03
C GLY A 256 24.43 19.63 10.58
N THR A 257 24.37 18.32 10.28
CA THR A 257 24.48 17.81 8.91
C THR A 257 23.27 18.26 8.09
N LYS A 258 23.53 18.76 6.88
CA LYS A 258 22.47 19.05 5.91
C LYS A 258 21.91 17.74 5.37
N LEU A 259 20.62 17.50 5.61
CA LEU A 259 19.95 16.28 5.17
C LEU A 259 19.43 16.39 3.73
N VAL A 260 19.18 15.22 3.12
CA VAL A 260 18.56 15.09 1.80
C VAL A 260 17.07 15.51 1.83
N PRO A 261 16.47 15.88 0.68
CA PRO A 261 15.18 16.57 0.64
C PRO A 261 14.03 15.86 1.36
N THR A 262 13.91 14.54 1.27
CA THR A 262 12.75 13.82 1.84
C THR A 262 12.75 13.79 3.37
N VAL A 263 13.90 14.06 4.00
CA VAL A 263 14.08 14.12 5.46
C VAL A 263 14.56 15.48 5.95
N ALA A 264 14.65 16.49 5.07
CA ALA A 264 15.15 17.83 5.41
C ALA A 264 14.32 18.51 6.51
N TYR A 265 13.02 18.20 6.58
CA TYR A 265 12.12 18.70 7.63
C TYR A 265 12.57 18.34 9.06
N ILE A 266 13.40 17.30 9.22
CA ILE A 266 13.99 16.92 10.51
C ILE A 266 14.97 18.00 10.99
N ASN A 267 15.75 18.62 10.10
CA ASN A 267 16.66 19.71 10.49
C ASN A 267 15.88 20.90 11.08
N ASP A 268 14.72 21.23 10.49
CA ASP A 268 13.89 22.34 10.95
C ASP A 268 13.26 22.05 12.32
N ALA A 269 12.81 20.82 12.56
CA ALA A 269 12.27 20.39 13.84
C ALA A 269 13.34 20.27 14.94
N VAL A 270 14.60 19.97 14.60
CA VAL A 270 15.72 20.02 15.55
C VAL A 270 16.00 21.47 15.98
N LYS A 271 15.88 22.43 15.06
CA LYS A 271 16.10 23.87 15.35
C LYS A 271 14.93 24.51 16.10
N ASN A 272 13.70 24.17 15.73
CA ASN A 272 12.49 24.76 16.31
C ASN A 272 11.80 23.72 17.21
N LYS A 273 11.86 23.92 18.53
CA LYS A 273 11.29 22.98 19.51
C LYS A 273 9.76 23.01 19.58
N GLU A 274 9.15 24.09 19.11
CA GLU A 274 7.71 24.30 19.14
C GLU A 274 7.18 24.53 17.72
N PHE A 275 5.95 24.06 17.48
CA PHE A 275 5.24 24.37 16.25
C PHE A 275 4.67 25.78 16.35
N ARG A 276 5.11 26.68 15.45
CA ARG A 276 4.83 28.13 15.55
C ARG A 276 3.35 28.47 15.68
N SER A 277 2.53 28.01 14.74
CA SER A 277 1.07 28.18 14.79
C SER A 277 0.40 27.28 13.75
N PHE A 278 -0.73 26.70 14.13
CA PHE A 278 -1.61 25.97 13.22
C PHE A 278 -2.74 26.90 12.78
N ASP A 279 -2.84 27.18 11.48
CA ASP A 279 -3.85 28.10 10.91
C ASP A 279 -4.95 27.36 10.11
N GLY A 280 -4.90 26.02 10.12
CA GLY A 280 -5.83 25.17 9.38
C GLY A 280 -5.61 25.14 7.86
N SER A 281 -4.70 25.92 7.28
CA SER A 281 -4.36 25.82 5.85
C SER A 281 -3.83 24.44 5.49
N LEU A 282 -3.93 24.06 4.21
CA LEU A 282 -3.41 22.77 3.74
C LEU A 282 -1.89 22.70 3.90
N GLU A 283 -1.21 23.82 3.69
CA GLU A 283 0.21 24.00 3.95
C GLU A 283 0.54 23.79 5.43
N SER A 284 -0.28 24.31 6.34
CA SER A 284 -0.10 24.12 7.78
C SER A 284 -0.34 22.68 8.20
N ILE A 285 -1.34 21.98 7.62
CA ILE A 285 -1.55 20.54 7.82
C ILE A 285 -0.32 19.74 7.38
N VAL A 286 0.28 20.04 6.22
CA VAL A 286 1.50 19.34 5.76
C VAL A 286 2.69 19.63 6.67
N LYS A 287 2.91 20.90 7.06
CA LYS A 287 3.98 21.27 8.00
C LYS A 287 3.78 20.60 9.37
N ALA A 288 2.53 20.50 9.82
CA ALA A 288 2.14 19.80 11.04
C ALA A 288 2.50 18.31 10.96
N PHE A 289 2.17 17.63 9.86
CA PHE A 289 2.59 16.23 9.61
C PHE A 289 4.11 16.07 9.68
N GLN A 290 4.86 16.94 9.02
CA GLN A 290 6.32 16.92 9.05
C GLN A 290 6.87 17.12 10.47
N PHE A 291 6.32 18.09 11.21
CA PHE A 291 6.73 18.37 12.58
C PHE A 291 6.43 17.21 13.54
N VAL A 292 5.24 16.61 13.42
CA VAL A 292 4.81 15.42 14.18
C VAL A 292 5.70 14.22 13.85
N ALA A 293 5.98 13.98 12.56
CA ALA A 293 6.87 12.91 12.13
C ALA A 293 8.29 13.09 12.68
N ALA A 294 8.85 14.30 12.63
CA ALA A 294 10.18 14.57 13.14
C ALA A 294 10.28 14.36 14.66
N ASN A 295 9.25 14.77 15.40
CA ASN A 295 9.20 14.56 16.84
C ASN A 295 9.01 13.10 17.25
N LYS A 296 8.33 12.30 16.43
CA LYS A 296 8.26 10.84 16.63
C LYS A 296 9.58 10.16 16.34
N VAL A 297 10.32 10.61 15.32
CA VAL A 297 11.71 10.18 15.09
C VAL A 297 12.59 10.57 16.28
N ARG A 298 12.46 11.80 16.81
CA ARG A 298 13.16 12.24 18.04
C ARG A 298 12.92 11.30 19.21
N ILE A 299 11.65 10.96 19.49
CA ILE A 299 11.30 10.04 20.58
C ILE A 299 11.95 8.67 20.36
N ALA A 300 11.85 8.12 19.15
CA ALA A 300 12.47 6.82 18.84
C ALA A 300 14.00 6.87 19.05
N TYR A 301 14.65 7.95 18.63
CA TYR A 301 16.08 8.19 18.83
C TYR A 301 16.45 8.31 20.32
N GLU A 302 15.73 9.13 21.09
CA GLU A 302 15.98 9.33 22.52
C GLU A 302 15.80 8.03 23.30
N ARG A 303 14.74 7.25 23.01
CA ARG A 303 14.51 5.94 23.64
C ARG A 303 15.62 4.96 23.31
N MET A 304 16.08 4.92 22.05
CA MET A 304 17.23 4.09 21.65
C MET A 304 18.49 4.46 22.44
N GLU A 305 18.78 5.76 22.61
CA GLU A 305 19.92 6.22 23.39
C GLU A 305 19.78 5.93 24.89
N GLU A 306 18.58 6.01 25.46
CA GLU A 306 18.31 5.58 26.84
C GLU A 306 18.62 4.09 27.04
N ARG A 307 18.18 3.22 26.12
CA ARG A 307 18.48 1.77 26.17
C ARG A 307 19.98 1.50 26.00
N ARG A 308 20.66 2.26 25.14
CA ARG A 308 22.12 2.17 24.99
C ARG A 308 22.85 2.54 26.28
N LYS A 309 22.41 3.60 26.97
CA LYS A 309 22.95 4.00 28.28
C LYS A 309 22.70 2.97 29.39
N GLN A 310 21.67 2.14 29.25
CA GLN A 310 21.42 0.99 30.13
C GLN A 310 22.33 -0.22 29.85
N GLY A 311 23.26 -0.11 28.89
CA GLY A 311 24.23 -1.16 28.55
C GLY A 311 23.74 -2.17 27.53
N HIS A 312 22.58 -1.97 26.91
CA HIS A 312 22.07 -2.84 25.86
C HIS A 312 22.79 -2.60 24.52
N GLY A 313 23.01 -3.69 23.77
CA GLY A 313 23.55 -3.63 22.41
C GLY A 313 22.54 -3.06 21.39
N PRO A 314 22.99 -2.60 20.21
CA PRO A 314 22.16 -1.93 19.21
C PRO A 314 20.91 -2.73 18.78
N GLU A 315 21.05 -4.03 18.60
CA GLU A 315 19.98 -4.94 18.18
C GLU A 315 18.91 -5.09 19.27
N VAL A 316 19.36 -5.18 20.54
CA VAL A 316 18.46 -5.26 21.71
C VAL A 316 17.72 -3.94 21.88
N CYS A 317 18.41 -2.80 21.75
CA CYS A 317 17.77 -1.49 21.78
C CYS A 317 16.70 -1.36 20.68
N ALA A 318 17.03 -1.76 19.44
CA ALA A 318 16.10 -1.70 18.33
C ALA A 318 14.85 -2.56 18.57
N ASN A 319 15.01 -3.74 19.16
CA ASN A 319 13.89 -4.59 19.54
C ASN A 319 13.02 -3.95 20.65
N MET A 320 13.65 -3.41 21.70
CA MET A 320 12.95 -2.76 22.82
C MET A 320 12.21 -1.47 22.42
N CYS A 321 12.63 -0.82 21.33
CA CYS A 321 12.04 0.41 20.80
C CYS A 321 11.25 0.19 19.50
N GLY A 322 10.91 -1.06 19.15
CA GLY A 322 10.26 -1.40 17.89
C GLY A 322 8.93 -0.65 17.64
N ILE A 323 8.18 -0.36 18.71
CA ILE A 323 6.92 0.38 18.63
C ILE A 323 7.16 1.84 18.23
N GLU A 324 8.08 2.53 18.90
CA GLU A 324 8.42 3.92 18.58
C GLU A 324 9.04 4.03 17.18
N LEU A 325 9.88 3.07 16.81
CA LEU A 325 10.52 2.99 15.50
C LEU A 325 9.48 2.86 14.38
N THR A 326 8.55 1.93 14.50
CA THR A 326 7.51 1.72 13.47
C THR A 326 6.54 2.90 13.37
N GLN A 327 6.15 3.52 14.49
CA GLN A 327 5.34 4.74 14.49
C GLN A 327 6.05 5.91 13.80
N ALA A 328 7.34 6.09 14.04
CA ALA A 328 8.13 7.14 13.41
C ALA A 328 8.24 6.94 11.88
N ALA A 329 8.44 5.69 11.43
CA ALA A 329 8.49 5.36 10.01
C ALA A 329 7.14 5.53 9.30
N ASP A 330 6.03 5.12 9.93
CA ASP A 330 4.68 5.32 9.39
C ASP A 330 4.36 6.82 9.23
N LEU A 331 4.63 7.64 10.24
CA LEU A 331 4.40 9.09 10.17
C LEU A 331 5.33 9.79 9.17
N HIS A 332 6.57 9.33 9.01
CA HIS A 332 7.47 9.82 7.96
C HIS A 332 6.87 9.59 6.56
N GLY A 333 6.42 8.36 6.27
CA GLY A 333 5.78 8.07 4.98
C GLY A 333 4.47 8.84 4.77
N ARG A 334 3.66 9.03 5.83
CA ARG A 334 2.44 9.86 5.77
C ARG A 334 2.74 11.33 5.51
N ALA A 335 3.79 11.88 6.14
CA ALA A 335 4.24 13.25 5.89
C ALA A 335 4.74 13.43 4.45
N PHE A 336 5.44 12.43 3.90
CA PHE A 336 5.82 12.43 2.48
C PHE A 336 4.59 12.43 1.58
N LEU A 337 3.64 11.52 1.80
CA LEU A 337 2.41 11.44 1.00
C LEU A 337 1.60 12.73 1.04
N ALA A 338 1.48 13.36 2.22
CA ALA A 338 0.78 14.63 2.39
C ALA A 338 1.49 15.78 1.65
N SER A 339 2.82 15.87 1.77
CA SER A 339 3.62 16.90 1.11
C SER A 339 3.61 16.74 -0.41
N SER A 340 3.76 15.52 -0.91
CA SER A 340 3.72 15.25 -2.35
C SER A 340 2.30 15.42 -2.89
N ALA A 341 1.24 15.03 -2.17
CA ALA A 341 -0.13 15.33 -2.55
C ALA A 341 -0.37 16.84 -2.74
N LEU A 342 0.04 17.66 -1.77
CA LEU A 342 -0.09 19.11 -1.83
C LEU A 342 0.60 19.68 -3.06
N TYR A 343 1.84 19.26 -3.33
CA TYR A 343 2.60 19.74 -4.48
C TYR A 343 2.00 19.27 -5.81
N GLU A 344 1.79 17.96 -5.99
CA GLU A 344 1.36 17.37 -7.25
C GLU A 344 -0.05 17.81 -7.64
N LEU A 345 -1.01 17.82 -6.70
CA LEU A 345 -2.39 18.19 -7.02
C LEU A 345 -2.54 19.69 -7.24
N ASN A 346 -1.79 20.54 -6.52
CA ASN A 346 -1.78 21.98 -6.82
C ASN A 346 -1.20 22.26 -8.20
N ASN A 347 -0.06 21.64 -8.53
CA ASN A 347 0.56 21.77 -9.86
C ASN A 347 -0.37 21.24 -10.97
N LEU A 348 -0.98 20.08 -10.78
CA LEU A 348 -1.93 19.56 -11.76
C LEU A 348 -3.15 20.48 -11.90
N SER A 349 -3.66 21.02 -10.79
CA SER A 349 -4.84 21.91 -10.81
C SER A 349 -4.63 23.21 -11.59
N SER A 350 -3.38 23.68 -11.73
CA SER A 350 -3.06 24.89 -12.50
C SER A 350 -2.87 24.63 -14.00
N GLN A 351 -2.69 23.37 -14.40
CA GLN A 351 -2.45 22.96 -15.79
C GLN A 351 -3.69 22.47 -16.52
N VAL A 352 -4.82 22.34 -15.82
CA VAL A 352 -6.07 21.81 -16.34
C VAL A 352 -7.17 22.88 -16.38
N SER A 353 -8.33 22.54 -16.95
CA SER A 353 -9.49 23.44 -16.93
C SER A 353 -9.86 23.86 -15.50
N LYS A 354 -10.39 25.07 -15.33
CA LYS A 354 -10.80 25.60 -14.01
C LYS A 354 -11.73 24.63 -13.27
N ALA A 355 -12.69 24.04 -13.97
CA ALA A 355 -13.63 23.08 -13.38
C ALA A 355 -12.92 21.84 -12.82
N LEU A 356 -11.99 21.23 -13.57
CA LEU A 356 -11.21 20.09 -13.09
C LEU A 356 -10.26 20.50 -11.96
N GLY A 357 -9.61 21.66 -12.08
CA GLY A 357 -8.73 22.21 -11.05
C GLY A 357 -9.45 22.43 -9.73
N ASP A 358 -10.69 22.91 -9.76
CA ASP A 358 -11.52 23.09 -8.57
C ASP A 358 -11.88 21.74 -7.91
N VAL A 359 -12.20 20.70 -8.70
CA VAL A 359 -12.43 19.33 -8.19
C VAL A 359 -11.16 18.75 -7.55
N LEU A 360 -9.99 18.90 -8.19
CA LEU A 360 -8.72 18.41 -7.66
C LEU A 360 -8.35 19.10 -6.33
N LYS A 361 -8.68 20.38 -6.16
CA LYS A 361 -8.50 21.08 -4.89
C LYS A 361 -9.41 20.53 -3.79
N VAL A 362 -10.65 20.15 -4.11
CA VAL A 362 -11.53 19.48 -3.11
C VAL A 362 -11.00 18.09 -2.76
N VAL A 363 -10.48 17.34 -3.74
CA VAL A 363 -9.83 16.03 -3.49
C VAL A 363 -8.64 16.19 -2.56
N LEU A 364 -7.78 17.18 -2.82
CA LEU A 364 -6.62 17.48 -2.00
C LEU A 364 -7.02 17.87 -0.57
N GLU A 365 -7.99 18.76 -0.43
CA GLU A 365 -8.53 19.19 0.87
C GLU A 365 -9.13 18.00 1.64
N LEU A 366 -9.96 17.18 0.99
CA LEU A 366 -10.53 15.98 1.59
C LEU A 366 -9.44 15.05 2.10
N TYR A 367 -8.43 14.75 1.27
CA TYR A 367 -7.35 13.83 1.65
C TYR A 367 -6.56 14.33 2.86
N LEU A 368 -6.16 15.61 2.86
CA LEU A 368 -5.34 16.17 3.94
C LEU A 368 -6.12 16.33 5.25
N VAL A 369 -7.37 16.77 5.18
CA VAL A 369 -8.23 16.92 6.35
C VAL A 369 -8.58 15.55 6.95
N ASP A 370 -8.97 14.57 6.12
CA ASP A 370 -9.22 13.19 6.57
C ASP A 370 -7.96 12.56 7.18
N ALA A 371 -6.80 12.72 6.55
CA ALA A 371 -5.54 12.20 7.09
C ALA A 371 -5.18 12.83 8.45
N CYS A 372 -5.42 14.14 8.62
CA CYS A 372 -5.19 14.85 9.87
C CYS A 372 -6.12 14.34 10.98
N LEU A 373 -7.43 14.26 10.72
CA LEU A 373 -8.43 13.80 11.69
C LEU A 373 -8.18 12.35 12.11
N ASN A 374 -7.82 11.47 11.17
CA ASN A 374 -7.47 10.07 11.46
C ASN A 374 -6.19 9.91 12.29
N ARG A 375 -5.38 10.97 12.46
CA ARG A 375 -4.15 10.99 13.26
C ARG A 375 -4.17 12.07 14.34
N LEU A 376 -5.35 12.51 14.76
CA LEU A 376 -5.51 13.61 15.71
C LEU A 376 -4.71 13.41 17.01
N GLY A 377 -4.66 12.18 17.53
CA GLY A 377 -3.87 11.87 18.73
C GLY A 377 -2.35 12.09 18.58
N ASP A 378 -1.80 11.90 17.37
CA ASP A 378 -0.39 12.22 17.11
C ASP A 378 -0.18 13.74 16.99
N PHE A 379 -1.15 14.46 16.43
CA PHE A 379 -1.10 15.92 16.29
C PHE A 379 -1.19 16.60 17.66
N LEU A 380 -2.18 16.24 18.48
CA LEU A 380 -2.39 16.78 19.83
C LEU A 380 -1.20 16.57 20.76
N ARG A 381 -0.32 15.60 20.46
CA ARG A 381 0.90 15.38 21.24
C ARG A 381 1.97 16.46 21.04
N PHE A 382 2.02 17.09 19.88
CA PHE A 382 3.10 18.02 19.50
C PHE A 382 2.60 19.40 19.03
N ILE A 383 1.29 19.54 18.81
CA ILE A 383 0.65 20.74 18.29
C ILE A 383 -0.47 21.13 19.23
N ASN A 384 -0.50 22.41 19.58
CA ASN A 384 -1.56 22.99 20.41
C ASN A 384 -2.81 23.24 19.56
N LEU A 385 -3.52 22.18 19.19
CA LEU A 385 -4.83 22.29 18.55
C LEU A 385 -5.90 22.56 19.61
N THR A 386 -6.73 23.57 19.35
CA THR A 386 -7.92 23.86 20.17
C THR A 386 -9.11 23.03 19.70
N ASP A 387 -10.15 22.94 20.54
CA ASP A 387 -11.44 22.34 20.16
C ASP A 387 -12.04 23.01 18.91
N ASN A 388 -11.89 24.33 18.78
CA ASN A 388 -12.30 25.06 17.59
C ASN A 388 -11.52 24.61 16.35
N ASP A 389 -10.20 24.41 16.44
CA ASP A 389 -9.40 23.96 15.29
C ASP A 389 -9.86 22.57 14.80
N VAL A 390 -10.13 21.66 15.73
CA VAL A 390 -10.65 20.31 15.40
C VAL A 390 -12.05 20.39 14.81
N SER A 391 -12.95 21.16 15.43
CA SER A 391 -14.31 21.37 14.93
C SER A 391 -14.32 21.95 13.52
N GLN A 392 -13.41 22.89 13.21
CA GLN A 392 -13.28 23.44 11.86
C GLN A 392 -12.78 22.39 10.86
N LEU A 393 -11.86 21.51 11.23
CA LEU A 393 -11.44 20.39 10.38
C LEU A 393 -12.61 19.43 10.09
N GLU A 394 -13.42 19.09 11.09
CA GLU A 394 -14.59 18.22 10.94
C GLU A 394 -15.66 18.85 10.03
N LEU A 395 -15.93 20.15 10.18
CA LEU A 395 -16.85 20.87 9.29
C LEU A 395 -16.33 20.93 7.85
N ARG A 396 -15.01 21.10 7.67
CA ARG A 396 -14.38 21.07 6.34
C ARG A 396 -14.44 19.69 5.71
N LEU A 397 -14.27 18.62 6.48
CA LEU A 397 -14.47 17.25 6.01
C LEU A 397 -15.89 17.08 5.45
N GLN A 398 -16.92 17.44 6.23
CA GLN A 398 -18.33 17.36 5.79
C GLN A 398 -18.62 18.23 4.55
N SER A 399 -18.05 19.44 4.50
CA SER A 399 -18.15 20.33 3.35
C SER A 399 -17.53 19.72 2.09
N CYS A 400 -16.37 19.08 2.21
CA CYS A 400 -15.72 18.38 1.09
C CYS A 400 -16.57 17.23 0.58
N LEU A 401 -17.17 16.44 1.48
CA LEU A 401 -18.08 15.34 1.09
C LEU A 401 -19.24 15.87 0.24
N LYS A 402 -19.90 16.94 0.70
CA LYS A 402 -20.99 17.58 -0.03
C LYS A 402 -20.56 18.14 -1.39
N ARG A 403 -19.38 18.77 -1.47
CA ARG A 403 -18.83 19.36 -2.71
C ARG A 403 -18.40 18.30 -3.74
N LEU A 404 -17.95 17.13 -3.29
CA LEU A 404 -17.56 16.03 -4.17
C LEU A 404 -18.75 15.19 -4.65
N ARG A 405 -19.81 15.07 -3.83
CA ARG A 405 -21.02 14.30 -4.14
C ARG A 405 -21.53 14.44 -5.60
N PRO A 406 -21.71 15.64 -6.18
CA PRO A 406 -22.22 15.77 -7.55
C PRO A 406 -21.25 15.24 -8.62
N ASN A 407 -19.95 15.18 -8.33
CA ASN A 407 -18.91 14.74 -9.26
C ASN A 407 -18.46 13.29 -9.03
N ALA A 408 -18.90 12.64 -7.96
CA ALA A 408 -18.33 11.36 -7.49
C ALA A 408 -18.34 10.25 -8.57
N VAL A 409 -19.45 10.08 -9.30
CA VAL A 409 -19.55 9.08 -10.38
C VAL A 409 -18.61 9.43 -11.54
N ALA A 410 -18.61 10.68 -11.99
CA ALA A 410 -17.71 11.15 -13.05
C ALA A 410 -16.23 10.99 -12.67
N MET A 411 -15.88 11.16 -11.39
CA MET A 411 -14.52 10.96 -10.89
C MET A 411 -14.07 9.50 -10.99
N VAL A 412 -14.94 8.54 -10.65
CA VAL A 412 -14.58 7.12 -10.78
C VAL A 412 -14.60 6.65 -12.24
N ASP A 413 -15.45 7.24 -13.08
CA ASP A 413 -15.45 6.98 -14.52
C ASP A 413 -14.16 7.50 -15.19
N ALA A 414 -13.59 8.60 -14.68
CA ALA A 414 -12.32 9.16 -15.17
C ALA A 414 -11.12 8.22 -14.95
N PHE A 415 -11.24 7.17 -14.12
CA PHE A 415 -10.22 6.12 -14.06
C PHE A 415 -10.17 5.27 -15.35
N GLY A 416 -11.20 5.31 -16.20
CA GLY A 416 -11.20 4.66 -17.51
C GLY A 416 -11.21 3.13 -17.43
N ILE A 417 -11.79 2.56 -16.37
CA ILE A 417 -11.76 1.11 -16.13
C ILE A 417 -12.95 0.46 -16.83
N HIS A 418 -12.66 -0.30 -17.89
CA HIS A 418 -13.65 -1.07 -18.63
C HIS A 418 -14.23 -2.22 -17.77
N ASP A 419 -15.51 -2.56 -17.96
CA ASP A 419 -16.20 -3.57 -17.15
C ASP A 419 -15.54 -4.95 -17.18
N ARG A 420 -14.91 -5.35 -18.29
CA ARG A 420 -14.09 -6.58 -18.37
C ARG A 420 -12.89 -6.60 -17.41
N ILE A 421 -12.34 -5.43 -17.06
CA ILE A 421 -11.19 -5.27 -16.17
C ILE A 421 -11.64 -5.02 -14.73
N LEU A 422 -12.78 -4.34 -14.56
CA LEU A 422 -13.42 -4.13 -13.26
C LEU A 422 -14.04 -5.43 -12.73
N ASP A 423 -14.55 -6.26 -13.64
CA ASP A 423 -15.09 -7.60 -13.42
C ASP A 423 -16.10 -7.67 -12.27
N SER A 424 -16.99 -6.67 -12.19
CA SER A 424 -17.93 -6.52 -11.08
C SER A 424 -19.34 -6.24 -11.56
N ALA A 425 -20.29 -7.09 -11.17
CA ALA A 425 -21.72 -6.89 -11.40
C ALA A 425 -22.27 -5.64 -10.68
N LEU A 426 -21.64 -5.23 -9.56
CA LEU A 426 -22.05 -4.05 -8.81
C LEU A 426 -21.50 -2.74 -9.39
N GLY A 427 -20.37 -2.84 -10.09
CA GLY A 427 -19.65 -1.71 -10.67
C GLY A 427 -19.88 -1.49 -12.16
N VAL A 428 -20.86 -2.16 -12.77
CA VAL A 428 -21.16 -2.02 -14.21
C VAL A 428 -21.35 -0.57 -14.63
N TYR A 429 -20.83 -0.21 -15.81
CA TYR A 429 -20.83 1.16 -16.29
C TYR A 429 -22.24 1.73 -16.53
N ASP A 430 -23.16 0.90 -17.02
CA ASP A 430 -24.54 1.28 -17.34
C ASP A 430 -25.46 1.38 -16.11
N GLY A 431 -24.98 0.95 -14.94
CA GLY A 431 -25.76 0.91 -13.69
C GLY A 431 -26.83 -0.20 -13.63
N ASN A 432 -26.85 -1.14 -14.57
CA ASN A 432 -27.81 -2.25 -14.65
C ASN A 432 -27.49 -3.39 -13.67
N VAL A 433 -27.33 -3.03 -12.40
CA VAL A 433 -26.71 -3.87 -11.36
C VAL A 433 -27.53 -5.13 -11.06
N TYR A 434 -28.85 -5.02 -10.90
CA TYR A 434 -29.66 -6.12 -10.37
C TYR A 434 -29.82 -7.25 -11.39
N GLU A 435 -30.05 -6.89 -12.64
CA GLU A 435 -30.05 -7.75 -13.81
C GLU A 435 -28.71 -8.47 -13.91
N LYS A 436 -27.61 -7.73 -13.75
CA LYS A 436 -26.28 -8.32 -13.82
C LYS A 436 -25.99 -9.29 -12.68
N ILE A 437 -26.35 -8.94 -11.44
CA ILE A 437 -26.26 -9.86 -10.29
C ILE A 437 -27.04 -11.14 -10.58
N PHE A 438 -28.26 -11.03 -11.10
CA PHE A 438 -29.11 -12.17 -11.41
C PHE A 438 -28.52 -13.06 -12.51
N GLU A 439 -27.98 -12.46 -13.57
CA GLU A 439 -27.25 -13.18 -14.62
C GLU A 439 -26.04 -13.94 -14.07
N GLU A 440 -25.21 -13.29 -13.24
CA GLU A 440 -24.03 -13.93 -12.65
C GLU A 440 -24.43 -15.06 -11.69
N ALA A 441 -25.49 -14.88 -10.89
CA ALA A 441 -25.99 -15.93 -10.00
C ALA A 441 -26.44 -17.18 -10.78
N LYS A 442 -27.09 -17.01 -11.93
CA LYS A 442 -27.51 -18.13 -12.80
C LYS A 442 -26.35 -18.98 -13.31
N LYS A 443 -25.14 -18.43 -13.41
CA LYS A 443 -23.95 -19.18 -13.86
C LYS A 443 -23.40 -20.15 -12.82
N SER A 444 -23.87 -20.07 -11.57
CA SER A 444 -23.43 -21.00 -10.52
C SER A 444 -23.63 -22.46 -10.96
N PRO A 445 -22.61 -23.32 -10.84
CA PRO A 445 -22.74 -24.75 -11.14
C PRO A 445 -23.86 -25.44 -10.33
N LEU A 446 -24.20 -24.91 -9.16
CA LEU A 446 -25.28 -25.42 -8.32
C LEU A 446 -26.67 -25.22 -8.93
N ASN A 447 -26.81 -24.34 -9.93
CA ASN A 447 -28.05 -24.06 -10.64
C ASN A 447 -28.22 -24.88 -11.93
N GLN A 448 -27.28 -25.78 -12.25
CA GLN A 448 -27.41 -26.67 -13.42
C GLN A 448 -28.56 -27.67 -13.27
N GLU A 449 -28.90 -28.04 -12.03
CA GLU A 449 -30.03 -28.92 -11.71
C GLU A 449 -30.97 -28.20 -10.73
N PRO A 450 -32.29 -28.21 -10.95
CA PRO A 450 -33.24 -27.61 -10.00
C PRO A 450 -33.30 -28.34 -8.66
N VAL A 451 -32.87 -29.60 -8.61
CA VAL A 451 -32.74 -30.41 -7.39
C VAL A 451 -31.39 -31.10 -7.44
N ASN A 452 -30.46 -30.66 -6.58
CA ASN A 452 -29.11 -31.20 -6.55
C ASN A 452 -29.09 -32.68 -6.10
N GLN A 453 -28.20 -33.49 -6.68
CA GLN A 453 -28.00 -34.90 -6.33
C GLN A 453 -27.88 -35.17 -4.81
N SER A 454 -27.30 -34.25 -4.04
CA SER A 454 -27.19 -34.34 -2.57
C SER A 454 -28.55 -34.49 -1.87
N PHE A 455 -29.62 -33.92 -2.42
CA PHE A 455 -30.97 -34.13 -1.90
C PHE A 455 -31.37 -35.60 -1.98
N HIS A 456 -31.22 -36.22 -3.14
CA HIS A 456 -31.59 -37.62 -3.35
C HIS A 456 -30.73 -38.58 -2.52
N LYS A 457 -29.45 -38.27 -2.37
CA LYS A 457 -28.49 -39.13 -1.67
C LYS A 457 -28.58 -39.02 -0.15
N TYR A 458 -28.86 -37.83 0.39
CA TYR A 458 -28.74 -37.56 1.82
C TYR A 458 -30.02 -37.02 2.46
N LEU A 459 -30.60 -35.92 1.95
CA LEU A 459 -31.78 -35.32 2.59
C LEU A 459 -33.03 -36.20 2.47
N LYS A 460 -33.33 -36.71 1.27
CA LYS A 460 -34.56 -37.48 1.03
C LYS A 460 -34.61 -38.76 1.87
N PRO A 461 -33.53 -39.55 2.03
CA PRO A 461 -33.50 -40.64 2.99
C PRO A 461 -33.62 -40.17 4.44
N PHE A 462 -32.89 -39.12 4.84
CA PHE A 462 -32.94 -38.57 6.20
C PHE A 462 -34.36 -38.15 6.60
N MET A 463 -35.05 -37.39 5.76
CA MET A 463 -36.43 -36.93 6.00
C MET A 463 -37.45 -38.06 6.04
N ARG A 464 -37.13 -39.24 5.48
CA ARG A 464 -37.99 -40.43 5.49
C ARG A 464 -37.63 -41.42 6.59
N ALA A 465 -36.46 -41.27 7.19
CA ALA A 465 -36.07 -42.07 8.33
C ALA A 465 -36.88 -41.57 9.53
N ASN A 466 -37.66 -42.47 10.16
CA ASN A 466 -38.27 -42.21 11.47
C ASN A 466 -37.17 -42.30 12.55
N LEU A 467 -36.21 -41.38 12.50
CA LEU A 467 -35.13 -41.23 13.48
C LEU A 467 -35.59 -40.46 14.71
#